data_AF-A0A8T3Y3W7-F1
#
_entry.id   AF-A0A8T3Y3W7-F1
#
_cell.length_a   1.000
_cell.length_b   1.000
_cell.length_c   1.000
_cell.angle_alpha   90.00
_cell.angle_beta   90.00
_cell.angle_gamma   90.00
#
_symmetry.space_group_name_H-M   'P 1'
#
loop_
_entity.id
_entity.type
_entity.pdbx_description
1 polymer ?
#
loop_
_entity_poly.entity_id
_entity_poly.type
_entity_poly.pdbx_seq_one_letter_code
_entity_poly.pdbx_strand_id
1 'polypeptide(L)'
;VKLFEKFGKVHSVLDVGCGVGSHVDVLREKGYKSFGVDANPEMIEYAKKRYPNSDFKVQNMRLLNINEAFDAIICIRSIIVFNKTNQEVLQTLRRFNDHIKKGGLLIVDVSNPISYLQKRKFKNRFVSKDKDIAKFGVYEVITDNIDERKQTMVNDRVFYTLKGNKKVGTYHRETRIFFPQELAFFLEQAGFKVLEFFSGEDIYKMSFNYKQLDKRRLLLVAKKK
;
A
#
# COMPACT_ATOMS: atom_id res chain seq x y z
N VAL A 1 9.38 -4.41 11.60
CA VAL A 1 10.30 -4.75 12.72
C VAL A 1 11.76 -4.52 12.36
N LYS A 2 12.40 -5.27 11.45
CA LYS A 2 13.81 -5.01 11.04
C LYS A 2 14.09 -3.56 10.63
N LEU A 3 13.15 -2.94 9.90
CA LEU A 3 13.23 -1.51 9.54
C LEU A 3 13.09 -0.57 10.74
N PHE A 4 12.30 -0.95 11.74
CA PHE A 4 12.22 -0.20 12.99
C PHE A 4 13.59 -0.25 13.67
N GLU A 5 14.11 -1.44 13.95
CA GLU A 5 15.44 -1.64 14.55
C GLU A 5 16.55 -0.86 13.82
N LYS A 6 16.54 -0.86 12.47
CA LYS A 6 17.54 -0.15 11.66
C LYS A 6 17.43 1.37 11.73
N PHE A 7 16.23 1.93 11.79
CA PHE A 7 16.00 3.37 11.55
C PHE A 7 15.43 4.15 12.75
N GLY A 8 14.97 3.49 13.81
CA GLY A 8 14.49 4.16 15.01
C GLY A 8 13.88 3.25 16.07
N LYS A 9 13.88 3.71 17.32
CA LYS A 9 13.23 3.00 18.42
C LYS A 9 11.70 3.20 18.32
N VAL A 10 11.00 2.21 17.77
CA VAL A 10 9.54 2.25 17.58
C VAL A 10 8.87 1.46 18.70
N HIS A 11 7.85 2.06 19.33
CA HIS A 11 6.99 1.39 20.32
C HIS A 11 5.52 1.39 19.91
N SER A 12 5.10 2.43 19.20
CA SER A 12 3.73 2.65 18.72
C SER A 12 3.70 2.75 17.20
N VAL A 13 2.76 2.02 16.57
CA VAL A 13 2.64 1.92 15.11
C VAL A 13 1.20 2.10 14.69
N LEU A 14 0.97 2.97 13.71
CA LEU A 14 -0.30 3.07 12.99
C LEU A 14 -0.16 2.41 11.61
N ASP A 15 -1.03 1.46 11.32
CA ASP A 15 -1.16 0.81 10.01
C ASP A 15 -2.32 1.44 9.23
N VAL A 16 -2.00 2.15 8.15
CA VAL A 16 -2.98 2.86 7.31
C VAL A 16 -3.29 2.06 6.06
N GLY A 17 -4.57 1.77 5.86
CA GLY A 17 -5.05 0.78 4.89
C GLY A 17 -4.84 -0.65 5.38
N CYS A 18 -5.12 -0.89 6.66
CA CYS A 18 -4.82 -2.16 7.32
C CYS A 18 -5.65 -3.35 6.80
N GLY A 19 -6.70 -3.09 6.00
CA GLY A 19 -7.60 -4.11 5.49
C GLY A 19 -8.14 -5.01 6.60
N VAL A 20 -7.94 -6.33 6.47
CA VAL A 20 -8.38 -7.35 7.45
C VAL A 20 -7.56 -7.37 8.75
N GLY A 21 -6.60 -6.45 8.93
CA GLY A 21 -5.95 -6.19 10.21
C GLY A 21 -4.77 -7.10 10.56
N SER A 22 -4.32 -7.97 9.65
CA SER A 22 -3.28 -8.97 9.94
C SER A 22 -1.95 -8.37 10.38
N HIS A 23 -1.55 -7.20 9.85
CA HIS A 23 -0.29 -6.57 10.25
C HIS A 23 -0.38 -5.93 11.65
N VAL A 24 -1.52 -5.34 11.99
CA VAL A 24 -1.79 -4.76 13.31
C VAL A 24 -1.67 -5.83 14.39
N ASP A 25 -2.31 -6.98 14.18
CA ASP A 25 -2.27 -8.11 15.12
C ASP A 25 -0.85 -8.67 15.28
N VAL A 26 -0.13 -8.91 14.18
CA VAL A 26 1.27 -9.37 14.22
C VAL A 26 2.19 -8.37 14.94
N LEU A 27 1.97 -7.07 14.78
CA LEU A 27 2.74 -6.05 15.50
C LEU A 27 2.39 -6.06 16.99
N ARG A 28 1.11 -6.24 17.36
CA ARG A 28 0.70 -6.38 18.77
C ARG A 28 1.37 -7.57 19.42
N GLU A 29 1.34 -8.75 18.78
CA GLU A 29 1.97 -9.97 19.30
C GLU A 29 3.48 -9.82 19.51
N LYS A 30 4.12 -8.92 18.76
CA LYS A 30 5.54 -8.57 18.91
C LYS A 30 5.80 -7.49 19.97
N GLY A 31 4.77 -7.07 20.71
CA GLY A 31 4.88 -6.12 21.82
C GLY A 31 4.78 -4.64 21.42
N TYR A 32 4.37 -4.33 20.18
CA TYR A 32 4.13 -2.94 19.77
C TYR A 32 2.70 -2.51 20.15
N LYS A 33 2.53 -1.25 20.55
CA LYS A 33 1.21 -0.61 20.59
C LYS A 33 0.77 -0.33 19.14
N SER A 34 0.01 -1.25 18.54
CA SER A 34 -0.43 -1.14 17.15
C SER A 34 -1.88 -0.71 17.03
N PHE A 35 -2.17 0.13 16.04
CA PHE A 35 -3.52 0.61 15.71
C PHE A 35 -3.74 0.51 14.20
N GLY A 36 -4.90 0.04 13.76
CA GLY A 36 -5.25 -0.09 12.35
C GLY A 36 -6.33 0.87 11.90
N VAL A 37 -6.15 1.45 10.72
CA VAL A 37 -7.23 2.15 10.03
C VAL A 37 -7.42 1.69 8.59
N ASP A 38 -8.66 1.65 8.16
CA ASP A 38 -9.05 1.39 6.77
C ASP A 38 -10.30 2.19 6.41
N ALA A 39 -10.45 2.53 5.14
CA ALA A 39 -11.61 3.29 4.67
C ALA A 39 -12.85 2.40 4.51
N ASN A 40 -12.69 1.08 4.40
CA ASN A 40 -13.78 0.14 4.22
C ASN A 40 -14.32 -0.35 5.58
N PRO A 41 -15.59 -0.04 5.94
CA PRO A 41 -16.19 -0.51 7.18
C PRO A 41 -16.24 -2.04 7.33
N GLU A 42 -16.49 -2.77 6.25
CA GLU A 42 -16.59 -4.23 6.27
C GLU A 42 -15.24 -4.88 6.61
N MET A 43 -14.14 -4.29 6.12
CA MET A 43 -12.78 -4.75 6.44
C MET A 43 -12.48 -4.56 7.92
N ILE A 44 -12.87 -3.42 8.48
CA ILE A 44 -12.69 -3.13 9.91
C ILE A 44 -13.59 -4.01 10.78
N GLU A 45 -14.83 -4.26 10.38
CA GLU A 45 -15.71 -5.20 11.09
C GLU A 45 -15.11 -6.61 11.12
N TYR A 46 -14.63 -7.09 9.96
CA TYR A 46 -13.95 -8.37 9.87
C TYR A 46 -12.68 -8.41 10.72
N ALA A 47 -11.85 -7.37 10.67
CA ALA A 47 -10.62 -7.27 11.45
C ALA A 47 -10.88 -7.36 12.95
N LYS A 48 -11.91 -6.64 13.46
CA LYS A 48 -12.32 -6.68 14.86
C LYS A 48 -12.80 -8.06 15.31
N LYS A 49 -13.58 -8.75 14.47
CA LYS A 49 -14.04 -10.12 14.77
C LYS A 49 -12.88 -11.11 14.79
N ARG A 50 -11.94 -10.96 13.86
CA ARG A 50 -10.78 -11.87 13.73
C ARG A 50 -9.72 -11.64 14.79
N TYR A 51 -9.51 -10.39 15.18
CA TYR A 51 -8.45 -9.96 16.09
C TYR A 51 -9.03 -9.07 17.22
N PRO A 52 -9.80 -9.67 18.16
CA PRO A 52 -10.53 -8.91 19.18
C PRO A 52 -9.62 -8.15 20.17
N ASN A 53 -8.34 -8.52 20.25
CA ASN A 53 -7.35 -7.90 21.12
C ASN A 53 -6.54 -6.78 20.42
N SER A 54 -6.94 -6.37 19.21
CA SER A 54 -6.28 -5.34 18.42
C SER A 54 -7.22 -4.17 18.12
N ASP A 55 -6.65 -2.98 18.04
CA ASP A 55 -7.41 -1.75 17.86
C ASP A 55 -7.59 -1.37 16.39
N PHE A 56 -8.83 -1.12 15.99
CA PHE A 56 -9.19 -0.79 14.61
C PHE A 56 -10.25 0.31 14.53
N LYS A 57 -10.13 1.19 13.52
CA LYS A 57 -11.12 2.24 13.24
C LYS A 57 -11.30 2.47 11.75
N VAL A 58 -12.54 2.77 11.36
CA VAL A 58 -12.83 3.24 10.00
C VAL A 58 -12.33 4.68 9.84
N GLN A 59 -11.35 4.88 8.96
CA GLN A 59 -10.83 6.20 8.58
C GLN A 59 -10.35 6.19 7.12
N ASN A 60 -10.64 7.28 6.41
CA ASN A 60 -10.01 7.55 5.12
C ASN A 60 -8.65 8.20 5.35
N MET A 61 -7.58 7.66 4.77
CA MET A 61 -6.22 8.19 4.91
C MET A 61 -6.08 9.68 4.56
N ARG A 62 -6.88 10.19 3.61
CA ARG A 62 -6.89 11.62 3.20
C ARG A 62 -7.43 12.55 4.30
N LEU A 63 -8.26 12.01 5.18
CA LEU A 63 -8.95 12.71 6.26
C LEU A 63 -8.58 12.12 7.62
N LEU A 64 -7.43 11.44 7.70
CA LEU A 64 -6.98 10.78 8.92
C LEU A 64 -6.98 11.79 10.08
N ASN A 65 -7.74 11.46 11.12
CA ASN A 65 -7.88 12.28 12.31
C ASN A 65 -7.97 11.38 13.54
N ILE A 66 -6.83 11.17 14.18
CA ILE A 66 -6.66 10.41 15.40
C ILE A 66 -5.99 11.34 16.41
N ASN A 67 -6.53 11.45 17.62
CA ASN A 67 -5.96 12.29 18.67
C ASN A 67 -4.71 11.66 19.32
N GLU A 68 -3.85 11.03 18.52
CA GLU A 68 -2.60 10.37 18.95
C GLU A 68 -1.54 10.50 17.86
N ALA A 69 -0.27 10.57 18.27
CA ALA A 69 0.89 10.50 17.37
C ALA A 69 1.70 9.23 17.65
N PHE A 70 2.20 8.61 16.58
CA PHE A 70 2.87 7.31 16.61
C PHE A 70 4.37 7.45 16.34
N ASP A 71 5.16 6.49 16.81
CA ASP A 71 6.60 6.43 16.50
C ASP A 71 6.82 6.02 15.03
N ALA A 72 5.88 5.26 14.46
CA ALA A 72 5.87 4.93 13.04
C ALA A 72 4.46 4.89 12.45
N ILE A 73 4.33 5.30 11.18
CA ILE A 73 3.21 4.92 10.32
C ILE A 73 3.72 3.95 9.26
N ILE A 74 2.96 2.87 9.04
CA ILE A 74 3.12 2.00 7.88
C ILE A 74 1.91 2.18 6.96
N CYS A 75 2.14 2.29 5.66
CA CYS A 75 1.12 2.37 4.61
C CYS A 75 1.59 1.45 3.47
N ILE A 76 1.39 0.16 3.68
CA ILE A 76 1.99 -0.92 2.87
C ILE A 76 0.91 -1.72 2.15
N ARG A 77 1.31 -2.57 1.20
CA ARG A 77 0.45 -3.24 0.20
C ARG A 77 -0.13 -2.28 -0.86
N SER A 78 0.64 -1.26 -1.26
CA SER A 78 0.22 -0.27 -2.26
C SER A 78 -1.09 0.43 -1.88
N ILE A 79 -1.18 0.99 -0.68
CA ILE A 79 -2.38 1.76 -0.29
C ILE A 79 -2.29 3.19 -0.79
N ILE A 80 -1.11 3.81 -0.76
CA ILE A 80 -0.91 5.21 -1.18
C ILE A 80 -1.31 5.49 -2.64
N VAL A 81 -1.30 4.47 -3.50
CA VAL A 81 -1.69 4.57 -4.94
C VAL A 81 -3.17 4.90 -5.15
N PHE A 82 -4.00 4.83 -4.10
CA PHE A 82 -5.40 5.25 -4.18
C PHE A 82 -5.56 6.78 -4.10
N ASN A 83 -4.49 7.54 -3.86
CA ASN A 83 -4.46 8.97 -4.13
C ASN A 83 -4.16 9.22 -5.61
N LYS A 84 -5.15 9.73 -6.34
CA LYS A 84 -5.13 9.87 -7.80
C LYS A 84 -4.54 11.20 -8.26
N THR A 85 -4.58 12.24 -7.41
CA THR A 85 -4.05 13.57 -7.74
C THR A 85 -2.88 13.99 -6.83
N ASN A 86 -2.08 14.95 -7.27
CA ASN A 86 -0.97 15.51 -6.47
C ASN A 86 -1.47 16.08 -5.14
N GLN A 87 -2.62 16.76 -5.18
CA GLN A 87 -3.24 17.34 -3.99
C GLN A 87 -3.65 16.26 -3.00
N GLU A 88 -4.26 15.17 -3.46
CA GLU A 88 -4.63 14.06 -2.59
C GLU A 88 -3.41 13.39 -1.95
N VAL A 89 -2.33 13.21 -2.71
CA VAL A 89 -1.07 12.64 -2.17
C VAL A 89 -0.50 13.54 -1.08
N LEU A 90 -0.35 14.84 -1.38
CA LEU A 90 0.17 15.81 -0.41
C LEU A 90 -0.72 15.92 0.82
N GLN A 91 -2.04 15.92 0.64
CA GLN A 91 -3.00 15.93 1.74
C GLN A 91 -2.83 14.70 2.65
N THR A 92 -2.82 13.49 2.07
CA THR A 92 -2.60 12.25 2.83
C THR A 92 -1.27 12.28 3.57
N LEU A 93 -0.18 12.64 2.90
CA LEU A 93 1.15 12.65 3.51
C LEU A 93 1.26 13.71 4.62
N ARG A 94 0.62 14.88 4.48
CA ARG A 94 0.53 15.86 5.57
C ARG A 94 -0.24 15.32 6.75
N ARG A 95 -1.36 14.61 6.53
CA ARG A 95 -2.05 13.90 7.60
C ARG A 95 -1.16 12.86 8.27
N PHE A 96 -0.37 12.09 7.51
CA PHE A 96 0.60 11.18 8.12
C PHE A 96 1.63 11.95 8.95
N ASN A 97 2.11 13.09 8.46
CA ASN A 97 3.05 13.93 9.20
C ASN A 97 2.45 14.38 10.54
N ASP A 98 1.20 14.86 10.55
CA ASP A 98 0.50 15.31 11.77
C ASP A 98 0.44 14.20 12.84
N HIS A 99 0.35 12.94 12.43
CA HIS A 99 0.20 11.77 13.31
C HIS A 99 1.50 11.00 13.55
N ILE A 100 2.65 11.52 13.10
CA ILE A 100 3.97 10.97 13.40
C ILE A 100 4.66 11.88 14.40
N LYS A 101 5.25 11.30 15.45
CA LYS A 101 6.09 12.05 16.40
C LYS A 101 7.32 12.62 15.68
N LYS A 102 7.91 13.71 16.19
CA LYS A 102 9.15 14.26 15.61
C LYS A 102 10.24 13.18 15.57
N GLY A 103 10.87 13.01 14.42
CA GLY A 103 11.85 11.94 14.21
C GLY A 103 11.26 10.52 14.08
N GLY A 104 9.93 10.37 14.03
CA GLY A 104 9.27 9.10 13.77
C GLY A 104 9.35 8.69 12.30
N LEU A 105 9.01 7.43 12.02
CA LEU A 105 9.18 6.80 10.71
C LEU A 105 7.88 6.79 9.90
N LEU A 106 7.99 6.98 8.59
CA LEU A 106 6.97 6.67 7.63
C LEU A 106 7.51 5.59 6.68
N ILE A 107 6.79 4.46 6.59
CA ILE A 107 7.13 3.36 5.69
C ILE A 107 6.00 3.17 4.69
N VAL A 108 6.31 3.33 3.41
CA VAL A 108 5.32 3.25 2.32
C VAL A 108 5.85 2.31 1.25
N ASP A 109 4.97 1.52 0.65
CA ASP A 109 5.35 0.71 -0.50
C ASP A 109 4.37 0.89 -1.67
N VAL A 110 4.91 0.71 -2.88
CA VAL A 110 4.17 0.85 -4.14
C VAL A 110 4.59 -0.25 -5.11
N SER A 111 3.71 -0.54 -6.07
CA SER A 111 4.09 -1.36 -7.22
C SER A 111 5.08 -0.58 -8.07
N ASN A 112 6.20 -1.21 -8.43
CA ASN A 112 7.24 -0.56 -9.21
C ASN A 112 6.90 -0.54 -10.71
N PRO A 113 6.65 0.64 -11.31
CA PRO A 113 6.37 0.73 -12.74
C PRO A 113 7.47 0.16 -13.64
N ILE A 114 8.74 0.29 -13.23
CA ILE A 114 9.87 -0.20 -14.01
C ILE A 114 9.72 -1.70 -14.31
N SER A 115 9.25 -2.47 -13.32
CA SER A 115 9.14 -3.93 -13.41
C SER A 115 8.11 -4.44 -14.42
N TYR A 116 7.08 -3.63 -14.73
CA TYR A 116 6.01 -4.02 -15.63
C TYR A 116 5.97 -3.22 -16.92
N LEU A 117 6.34 -1.93 -16.92
CA LEU A 117 6.37 -1.10 -18.13
C LEU A 117 7.41 -1.61 -19.14
N GLN A 118 8.58 -2.06 -18.67
CA GLN A 118 9.60 -2.65 -19.54
C GLN A 118 9.10 -3.91 -20.27
N LYS A 119 8.41 -4.80 -19.54
CA LYS A 119 7.89 -6.06 -20.09
C LYS A 119 6.71 -5.85 -21.05
N ARG A 120 5.99 -4.75 -20.85
CA ARG A 120 4.74 -4.41 -21.55
C ARG A 120 4.95 -3.81 -22.94
N LYS A 121 6.20 -3.61 -23.39
CA LYS A 121 6.53 -2.98 -24.68
C LYS A 121 5.73 -1.69 -24.93
N PHE A 122 5.47 -0.92 -23.87
CA PHE A 122 4.71 0.35 -23.91
C PHE A 122 3.31 0.29 -24.55
N LYS A 123 2.65 -0.87 -24.60
CA LYS A 123 1.22 -0.85 -24.97
C LYS A 123 0.41 -0.23 -23.84
N ASN A 124 -0.64 0.51 -24.18
CA ASN A 124 -1.51 1.10 -23.17
C ASN A 124 -2.61 0.15 -22.70
N ARG A 125 -2.82 -1.00 -23.38
CA ARG A 125 -3.84 -2.00 -23.03
C ARG A 125 -3.27 -3.41 -23.02
N PHE A 126 -3.61 -4.19 -21.99
CA PHE A 126 -3.27 -5.62 -21.87
C PHE A 126 -4.45 -6.43 -21.42
N VAL A 127 -4.59 -7.64 -21.97
CA VAL A 127 -5.58 -8.62 -21.52
C VAL A 127 -4.87 -9.91 -21.13
N SER A 128 -5.15 -10.43 -19.94
CA SER A 128 -4.62 -11.72 -19.46
C SER A 128 -5.70 -12.56 -18.81
N LYS A 129 -5.51 -13.88 -18.81
CA LYS A 129 -6.33 -14.83 -18.03
C LYS A 129 -5.51 -15.31 -16.84
N ASP A 130 -6.07 -15.19 -15.65
CA ASP A 130 -5.45 -15.66 -14.41
C ASP A 130 -6.31 -16.76 -13.78
N LYS A 131 -5.65 -17.86 -13.39
CA LYS A 131 -6.26 -19.05 -12.79
C LYS A 131 -5.75 -19.30 -11.36
N ASP A 132 -5.05 -18.35 -10.76
CA ASP A 132 -4.59 -18.46 -9.36
C ASP A 132 -5.77 -18.62 -8.37
N ILE A 133 -6.96 -18.17 -8.78
CA ILE A 133 -8.23 -18.32 -8.05
C ILE A 133 -9.04 -19.56 -8.47
N ALA A 134 -8.49 -20.47 -9.27
CA ALA A 134 -9.18 -21.68 -9.74
C ALA A 134 -9.68 -22.59 -8.61
N LYS A 135 -9.01 -22.59 -7.46
CA LYS A 135 -9.44 -23.31 -6.26
C LYS A 135 -10.81 -22.87 -5.73
N PHE A 136 -11.28 -21.68 -6.12
CA PHE A 136 -12.61 -21.16 -5.78
C PHE A 136 -13.64 -21.42 -6.90
N GLY A 137 -13.30 -22.24 -7.89
CA GLY A 137 -14.20 -22.58 -9.00
C GLY A 137 -14.32 -21.51 -10.09
N VAL A 138 -13.45 -20.49 -10.06
CA VAL A 138 -13.50 -19.33 -10.98
C VAL A 138 -12.14 -19.04 -11.62
N TYR A 139 -12.14 -18.32 -12.75
CA TYR A 139 -10.97 -17.66 -13.31
C TYR A 139 -11.30 -16.20 -13.62
N GLU A 140 -10.27 -15.37 -13.78
CA GLU A 140 -10.46 -13.98 -14.13
C GLU A 140 -9.86 -13.62 -15.49
N VAL A 141 -10.52 -12.69 -16.17
CA VAL A 141 -9.98 -11.95 -17.30
C VAL A 141 -9.65 -10.56 -16.80
N ILE A 142 -8.38 -10.17 -16.93
CA ILE A 142 -7.82 -8.92 -16.45
C ILE A 142 -7.56 -8.03 -17.65
N THR A 143 -8.10 -6.81 -17.66
CA THR A 143 -7.77 -5.75 -18.61
C THR A 143 -7.08 -4.62 -17.88
N ASP A 144 -5.83 -4.34 -18.24
CA ASP A 144 -5.08 -3.20 -17.72
C ASP A 144 -4.99 -2.11 -18.78
N ASN A 145 -5.36 -0.89 -18.42
CA ASN A 145 -5.23 0.31 -19.25
C ASN A 145 -4.39 1.37 -18.53
N ILE A 146 -3.45 1.99 -19.23
CA ILE A 146 -2.66 3.12 -18.69
C ILE A 146 -3.19 4.42 -19.28
N ASP A 147 -3.54 5.37 -18.41
CA ASP A 147 -3.75 6.77 -18.76
C ASP A 147 -2.45 7.53 -18.47
N GLU A 148 -1.71 7.83 -19.53
CA GLU A 148 -0.40 8.50 -19.47
C GLU A 148 -0.48 9.95 -19.01
N ARG A 149 -1.61 10.63 -19.26
CA ARG A 149 -1.81 12.03 -18.85
C ARG A 149 -2.09 12.13 -17.36
N LYS A 150 -2.84 11.18 -16.81
CA LYS A 150 -3.15 11.11 -15.38
C LYS A 150 -2.13 10.31 -14.57
N GLN A 151 -1.23 9.59 -15.24
CA GLN A 151 -0.31 8.61 -14.64
C GLN A 151 -1.06 7.58 -13.78
N THR A 152 -2.15 7.04 -14.32
CA THR A 152 -3.00 6.05 -13.63
C THR A 152 -3.07 4.74 -14.41
N MET A 153 -3.14 3.64 -13.68
CA MET A 153 -3.49 2.31 -14.18
C MET A 153 -4.96 2.04 -13.83
N VAL A 154 -5.76 1.76 -14.84
CA VAL A 154 -7.12 1.24 -14.71
C VAL A 154 -7.08 -0.27 -14.91
N ASN A 155 -7.54 -1.02 -13.93
CA ASN A 155 -7.57 -2.47 -13.91
C ASN A 155 -9.03 -2.95 -13.82
N ASP A 156 -9.55 -3.46 -14.93
CA ASP A 156 -10.86 -4.10 -15.02
C ASP A 156 -10.70 -5.61 -14.94
N ARG A 157 -11.43 -6.24 -14.03
CA ARG A 157 -11.45 -7.69 -13.86
C ARG A 157 -12.86 -8.20 -14.10
N VAL A 158 -12.98 -9.28 -14.85
CA VAL A 158 -14.23 -10.02 -15.02
C VAL A 158 -13.99 -11.45 -14.57
N PHE A 159 -14.81 -11.90 -13.62
CA PHE A 159 -14.72 -13.23 -13.05
C PHE A 159 -15.71 -14.16 -13.74
N TYR A 160 -15.24 -15.35 -14.10
CA TYR A 160 -16.03 -16.38 -14.76
C TYR A 160 -15.94 -17.70 -14.01
N THR A 161 -17.02 -18.48 -13.98
CA THR A 161 -16.95 -19.87 -13.50
C THR A 161 -16.05 -20.70 -14.41
N LEU A 162 -15.27 -21.61 -13.82
CA LEU A 162 -14.49 -22.59 -14.58
C LEU A 162 -15.43 -23.52 -15.37
N LYS A 163 -16.54 -23.92 -14.75
CA LYS A 163 -17.57 -24.74 -15.39
C LYS A 163 -18.59 -23.83 -16.08
N GLY A 164 -18.62 -23.88 -17.42
CA GLY A 164 -19.64 -23.20 -18.23
C GLY A 164 -19.38 -21.71 -18.49
N ASN A 165 -18.23 -21.15 -18.10
CA ASN A 165 -17.81 -19.77 -18.42
C ASN A 165 -18.87 -18.70 -18.09
N LYS A 166 -19.63 -18.87 -17.01
CA LYS A 166 -20.64 -17.90 -16.61
C LYS A 166 -19.96 -16.73 -15.91
N LYS A 167 -20.26 -15.50 -16.33
CA LYS A 167 -19.81 -14.28 -15.64
C LYS A 167 -20.44 -14.23 -14.24
N VAL A 168 -19.63 -14.12 -13.20
CA VAL A 168 -20.07 -14.08 -11.79
C VAL A 168 -19.78 -12.76 -11.09
N GLY A 169 -18.98 -11.89 -11.70
CA GLY A 169 -18.69 -10.59 -11.13
C GLY A 169 -17.74 -9.76 -11.96
N THR A 170 -17.62 -8.49 -11.56
CA THR A 170 -16.63 -7.55 -12.09
C THR A 170 -15.97 -6.80 -10.96
N TYR A 171 -14.73 -6.39 -11.15
CA TYR A 171 -14.04 -5.49 -10.25
C TYR A 171 -13.31 -4.43 -11.07
N HIS A 172 -13.55 -3.17 -10.72
CA HIS A 172 -12.91 -2.03 -11.33
C HIS A 172 -12.00 -1.36 -10.31
N ARG A 173 -10.76 -1.07 -10.70
CA ARG A 173 -9.81 -0.37 -9.86
C ARG A 173 -8.99 0.61 -10.66
N GLU A 174 -8.88 1.83 -10.15
CA GLU A 174 -7.96 2.84 -10.67
C GLU A 174 -6.93 3.16 -9.61
N THR A 175 -5.65 3.09 -9.97
CA THR A 175 -4.51 3.36 -9.08
C THR A 175 -3.50 4.25 -9.75
N ARG A 176 -2.89 5.15 -9.00
CA ARG A 176 -1.80 5.98 -9.44
C ARG A 176 -0.50 5.18 -9.62
N ILE A 177 0.27 5.54 -10.63
CA ILE A 177 1.61 5.03 -10.89
C ILE A 177 2.61 6.02 -10.27
N PHE A 178 3.48 5.54 -9.40
CA PHE A 178 4.54 6.36 -8.79
C PHE A 178 5.92 5.91 -9.22
N PHE A 179 6.77 6.89 -9.53
CA PHE A 179 8.20 6.68 -9.72
C PHE A 179 8.99 7.06 -8.44
N PRO A 180 10.20 6.51 -8.24
CA PRO A 180 10.98 6.77 -7.02
C PRO A 180 11.17 8.26 -6.68
N GLN A 181 11.62 9.06 -7.65
CA GLN A 181 11.88 10.49 -7.45
C GLN A 181 10.60 11.31 -7.23
N GLU A 182 9.52 10.95 -7.91
CA GLU A 182 8.20 11.58 -7.71
C GLU A 182 7.68 11.33 -6.28
N LEU A 183 7.81 10.09 -5.80
CA LEU A 183 7.38 9.76 -4.45
C LEU A 183 8.27 10.42 -3.38
N ALA A 184 9.59 10.50 -3.60
CA ALA A 184 10.48 11.28 -2.75
C ALA A 184 10.09 12.75 -2.69
N PHE A 185 9.80 13.36 -3.84
CA PHE A 185 9.37 14.76 -3.92
C PHE A 185 8.14 15.01 -3.04
N PHE A 186 7.08 14.18 -3.17
CA PHE A 186 5.88 14.36 -2.35
C PHE A 186 6.13 14.18 -0.84
N LEU A 187 6.99 13.24 -0.47
CA LEU A 187 7.39 13.05 0.92
C LEU A 187 8.12 14.28 1.47
N GLU A 188 9.06 14.83 0.70
CA GLU A 188 9.82 16.03 1.13
C GLU A 188 8.94 17.26 1.28
N GLN A 189 8.00 17.46 0.35
CA GLN A 189 7.00 18.54 0.40
C GLN A 189 6.03 18.39 1.58
N ALA A 190 5.85 17.16 2.09
CA ALA A 190 5.05 16.87 3.27
C ALA A 190 5.87 16.86 4.57
N GLY A 191 7.11 17.36 4.56
CA GLY A 191 7.92 17.51 5.77
C GLY A 191 8.66 16.25 6.21
N PHE A 192 8.85 15.27 5.31
CA PHE A 192 9.68 14.10 5.57
C PHE A 192 11.07 14.25 4.96
N LYS A 193 12.04 13.56 5.54
CA LYS A 193 13.36 13.29 4.95
C LYS A 193 13.37 11.83 4.50
N VAL A 194 13.58 11.58 3.21
CA VAL A 194 13.74 10.21 2.71
C VAL A 194 15.07 9.64 3.21
N LEU A 195 15.03 8.42 3.77
CA LEU A 195 16.22 7.76 4.31
C LEU A 195 16.77 6.72 3.33
N GLU A 196 15.92 5.81 2.85
CA GLU A 196 16.36 4.74 1.97
C GLU A 196 15.20 4.21 1.11
N PHE A 197 15.55 3.77 -0.10
CA PHE A 197 14.71 3.01 -1.01
C PHE A 197 15.15 1.56 -1.02
N PHE A 198 14.18 0.66 -1.08
CA PHE A 198 14.40 -0.77 -1.25
C PHE A 198 13.52 -1.29 -2.39
N SER A 199 13.93 -2.39 -3.00
CA SER A 199 13.07 -3.13 -3.93
C SER A 199 13.07 -4.63 -3.64
N GLY A 200 11.96 -5.29 -3.95
CA GLY A 200 11.79 -6.74 -3.80
C GLY A 200 10.69 -7.28 -4.73
N GLU A 201 10.63 -8.60 -4.90
CA GLU A 201 9.55 -9.24 -5.68
C GLU A 201 8.20 -9.13 -4.98
N ASP A 202 8.22 -9.11 -3.65
CA ASP A 202 7.09 -8.89 -2.76
C ASP A 202 7.59 -8.15 -1.51
N ILE A 203 6.71 -7.45 -0.78
CA ILE A 203 7.08 -6.73 0.44
C ILE A 203 7.64 -7.65 1.53
N TYR A 204 7.23 -8.92 1.56
CA TYR A 204 7.75 -9.93 2.48
C TYR A 204 9.03 -10.60 1.97
N LYS A 205 9.40 -10.39 0.70
CA LYS A 205 10.60 -10.93 0.04
C LYS A 205 11.57 -9.81 -0.32
N MET A 206 11.80 -8.92 0.64
CA MET A 206 12.67 -7.76 0.45
C MET A 206 14.08 -8.03 0.99
N SER A 207 15.08 -7.71 0.18
CA SER A 207 16.47 -7.69 0.62
C SER A 207 16.88 -6.26 0.92
N PHE A 208 17.17 -5.97 2.19
CA PHE A 208 17.62 -4.64 2.61
C PHE A 208 19.08 -4.33 2.21
N ASN A 209 19.77 -5.29 1.61
CA ASN A 209 21.13 -5.12 1.07
C ASN A 209 21.12 -4.95 -0.45
N TYR A 210 19.97 -5.17 -1.10
CA TYR A 210 19.85 -5.03 -2.55
C TYR A 210 19.63 -3.56 -2.93
N LYS A 211 20.56 -3.01 -3.71
CA LYS A 211 20.61 -1.56 -4.01
C LYS A 211 19.93 -1.16 -5.32
N GLN A 212 19.67 -2.11 -6.24
CA GLN A 212 18.94 -1.79 -7.46
C GLN A 212 17.45 -1.64 -7.16
N LEU A 213 16.76 -0.85 -7.98
CA LEU A 213 15.32 -0.57 -7.86
C LEU A 213 14.53 -1.18 -9.04
N ASP A 214 14.92 -2.38 -9.47
CA ASP A 214 14.39 -3.08 -10.65
C ASP A 214 13.33 -4.16 -10.31
N LYS A 215 13.09 -4.45 -9.03
CA LYS A 215 12.12 -5.47 -8.59
C LYS A 215 10.68 -4.94 -8.55
N ARG A 216 9.71 -5.84 -8.45
CA ARG A 216 8.26 -5.55 -8.58
C ARG A 216 7.69 -4.57 -7.56
N ARG A 217 8.27 -4.48 -6.38
CA ARG A 217 7.85 -3.59 -5.30
C ARG A 217 8.95 -2.59 -5.00
N LEU A 218 8.55 -1.35 -4.76
CA LEU A 218 9.39 -0.34 -4.13
C LEU A 218 8.88 -0.12 -2.71
N LEU A 219 9.78 -0.12 -1.75
CA LEU A 219 9.50 0.29 -0.37
C LEU A 219 10.41 1.45 -0.01
N LEU A 220 9.81 2.46 0.61
CA LEU A 220 10.47 3.67 1.03
C LEU A 220 10.40 3.77 2.54
N VAL A 221 11.51 4.20 3.13
CA VAL A 221 11.57 4.60 4.53
C VAL A 221 11.92 6.08 4.59
N ALA A 222 11.07 6.86 5.25
CA ALA A 222 11.26 8.28 5.48
C ALA A 222 11.11 8.61 6.96
N LYS A 223 11.65 9.76 7.38
CA LYS A 223 11.63 10.23 8.75
C LYS A 223 11.01 11.62 8.82
N LYS A 224 10.14 11.87 9.78
CA LYS A 224 9.60 13.23 10.00
C LYS A 224 10.74 14.17 10.44
N LYS A 225 10.84 15.33 9.78
CA LYS A 225 11.81 16.40 10.10
C LYS A 225 11.55 17.00 11.49
#